data_AF-A0A075R7A3-F1
#
_entry.id   AF-A0A075R7A3-F1
#
_cell.length_a   1.000
_cell.length_b   1.000
_cell.length_c   1.000
_cell.angle_alpha   90.00
_cell.angle_beta   90.00
_cell.angle_gamma   90.00
#
_symmetry.space_group_name_H-M   'P 1'
#
loop_
_entity.id
_entity.type
_entity.pdbx_description
1 polymer ?
#
loop_
_entity_poly.entity_id
_entity_poly.type
_entity_poly.pdbx_seq_one_letter_code
_entity_poly.pdbx_strand_id
1 'polypeptide(L)'
;MFITIFLSILFALLSVLNTNKLIGVKNYSSTSHLHMQMKVLMITPVIALLIISVVIYNFHSLYEEWISHALLVLSMWMLTTNSIFIYRNIKSQNCNKATTVALALMSLIVAIYFTPLERYNSLFNSHYYVVPFLLSLSLIVITYINLFRMRKAFFSAPTNKIV
;
A
#
# COMPACT_ATOMS: atom_id res chain seq x y z
N MET A 1 18.34 8.09 -3.82
CA MET A 1 18.25 7.13 -2.71
C MET A 1 17.71 7.72 -1.40
N PHE A 2 18.39 8.66 -0.71
CA PHE A 2 17.95 9.18 0.61
C PHE A 2 16.54 9.78 0.61
N ILE A 3 16.21 10.57 -0.42
CA ILE A 3 14.87 11.15 -0.60
C ILE A 3 13.82 10.03 -0.67
N THR A 4 14.10 8.94 -1.39
CA THR A 4 13.16 7.82 -1.54
C THR A 4 12.96 7.04 -0.25
N ILE A 5 14.01 6.89 0.56
CA ILE A 5 13.92 6.30 1.91
C ILE A 5 13.03 7.18 2.80
N PHE A 6 13.31 8.49 2.85
CA PHE A 6 12.51 9.45 3.61
C PHE A 6 11.04 9.41 3.18
N LEU A 7 10.79 9.40 1.87
CA LEU A 7 9.44 9.34 1.31
C LEU A 7 8.72 8.04 1.66
N SER A 8 9.44 6.91 1.69
CA SER A 8 8.87 5.62 2.09
C SER A 8 8.46 5.61 3.56
N ILE A 9 9.28 6.20 4.45
CA ILE A 9 8.93 6.35 5.87
C ILE A 9 7.71 7.26 6.03
N LEU A 10 7.68 8.39 5.30
CA LEU A 10 6.53 9.30 5.31
C LEU A 10 5.25 8.60 4.83
N PHE A 11 5.32 7.82 3.75
CA PHE A 11 4.19 7.06 3.22
C PHE A 11 3.70 5.99 4.19
N ALA A 12 4.62 5.27 4.85
CA ALA A 12 4.28 4.32 5.89
C ALA A 12 3.49 4.98 7.04
N LEU A 13 3.99 6.11 7.56
CA LEU A 13 3.34 6.85 8.64
C LEU A 13 1.96 7.36 8.22
N LEU A 14 1.86 8.00 7.05
CA LEU A 14 0.58 8.50 6.53
C LEU A 14 -0.42 7.37 6.29
N SER A 15 0.02 6.22 5.80
CA SER A 15 -0.83 5.03 5.57
C SER A 15 -1.45 4.57 6.89
N VAL A 16 -0.65 4.43 7.95
CA VAL A 16 -1.13 4.04 9.29
C VAL A 16 -2.11 5.07 9.86
N LEU A 17 -1.80 6.37 9.76
CA LEU A 17 -2.67 7.44 10.24
C LEU A 17 -4.02 7.45 9.51
N ASN A 18 -4.00 7.32 8.18
CA ASN A 18 -5.21 7.30 7.36
C ASN A 18 -6.06 6.06 7.64
N THR A 19 -5.45 4.91 7.90
CA THR A 19 -6.16 3.70 8.35
C THR A 19 -6.83 3.91 9.70
N ASN A 20 -6.15 4.52 10.68
CA ASN A 20 -6.74 4.81 11.98
C ASN A 20 -7.96 5.74 11.85
N LYS A 21 -7.89 6.74 10.96
CA LYS A 21 -9.02 7.64 10.66
C LYS A 21 -10.24 6.87 10.13
N LEU A 22 -10.05 5.95 9.17
CA LEU A 22 -11.16 5.16 8.64
C LEU A 22 -11.78 4.27 9.72
N ILE A 23 -10.96 3.62 10.54
CA ILE A 23 -11.43 2.78 11.65
C ILE A 23 -12.25 3.60 12.66
N GLY A 24 -11.84 4.84 12.93
CA GLY A 24 -12.55 5.75 13.84
C GLY A 24 -13.97 6.10 13.39
N VAL A 25 -14.22 6.13 12.09
CA VAL A 25 -15.55 6.47 11.53
C VAL A 25 -16.41 5.23 11.20
N LYS A 26 -16.04 4.05 11.70
CA LYS A 26 -16.67 2.79 11.31
C LYS A 26 -18.20 2.75 11.49
N ASN A 27 -18.72 3.41 12.52
CA ASN A 27 -20.14 3.40 12.87
C ASN A 27 -21.02 4.15 11.87
N TYR A 28 -20.41 4.97 11.01
CA TYR A 28 -21.12 5.83 10.06
C TYR A 28 -20.92 5.40 8.59
N SER A 29 -20.21 4.29 8.34
CA SER A 29 -19.88 3.82 6.99
C SER A 29 -20.78 2.66 6.56
N SER A 30 -21.20 2.67 5.30
CA SER A 30 -22.02 1.60 4.72
C SER A 30 -21.19 0.33 4.51
N THR A 31 -21.57 -0.77 5.16
CA THR A 31 -20.74 -1.97 5.32
C THR A 31 -20.75 -2.93 4.13
N SER A 32 -21.78 -2.91 3.27
CA SER A 32 -21.94 -3.92 2.21
C SER A 32 -20.91 -3.78 1.09
N HIS A 33 -20.78 -2.59 0.48
CA HIS A 33 -19.81 -2.34 -0.59
C HIS A 33 -18.36 -2.35 -0.10
N LEU A 34 -18.16 -1.96 1.16
CA LEU A 34 -16.85 -1.92 1.82
C LEU A 34 -16.26 -3.33 1.96
N HIS A 35 -17.10 -4.36 2.16
CA HIS A 35 -16.66 -5.74 2.31
C HIS A 35 -16.05 -6.30 1.02
N MET A 36 -16.73 -6.11 -0.10
CA MET A 36 -16.26 -6.57 -1.41
C MET A 36 -14.95 -5.88 -1.81
N GLN A 37 -14.88 -4.55 -1.62
CA GLN A 37 -13.68 -3.77 -1.93
C GLN A 37 -12.49 -4.21 -1.07
N MET A 38 -12.67 -4.41 0.24
CA MET A 38 -11.57 -4.89 1.10
C MET A 38 -11.06 -6.28 0.73
N LYS A 39 -11.95 -7.20 0.34
CA LYS A 39 -11.54 -8.53 -0.14
C LYS A 39 -10.63 -8.41 -1.36
N VAL A 40 -11.02 -7.62 -2.36
CA VAL A 40 -10.22 -7.40 -3.57
C VAL A 40 -8.87 -6.80 -3.21
N LEU A 41 -8.84 -5.72 -2.41
CA LEU A 41 -7.59 -5.07 -2.00
C LEU A 41 -6.64 -6.00 -1.21
N MET A 42 -7.17 -6.95 -0.43
CA MET A 42 -6.37 -7.91 0.33
C MET A 42 -5.75 -9.01 -0.54
N ILE A 43 -6.42 -9.40 -1.63
CA ILE A 43 -5.95 -10.46 -2.52
C ILE A 43 -4.78 -9.95 -3.37
N THR A 44 -4.82 -8.68 -3.81
CA THR A 44 -3.78 -8.06 -4.64
C THR A 44 -2.34 -8.25 -4.12
N PRO A 45 -1.99 -7.92 -2.86
CA PRO A 45 -0.63 -8.16 -2.35
C PRO A 45 -0.23 -9.64 -2.33
N VAL A 46 -1.18 -10.54 -2.05
CA VAL A 46 -0.90 -11.98 -1.98
C VAL A 46 -0.57 -12.52 -3.37
N ILE A 47 -1.36 -12.15 -4.37
CA ILE A 47 -1.10 -12.51 -5.78
C ILE A 47 0.25 -11.95 -6.22
N ALA A 48 0.53 -10.68 -5.90
CA ALA A 48 1.80 -10.08 -6.26
C ALA A 48 3.00 -10.84 -5.66
N LEU A 49 2.98 -11.13 -4.36
CA LEU A 49 4.05 -11.88 -3.69
C LEU A 49 4.22 -13.29 -4.27
N LEU A 50 3.13 -13.96 -4.64
CA LEU A 50 3.18 -15.24 -5.34
C LEU A 50 3.90 -15.13 -6.69
N ILE A 51 3.52 -14.16 -7.53
CA ILE A 51 4.16 -13.91 -8.83
C ILE A 51 5.65 -13.64 -8.64
N ILE A 52 6.01 -12.77 -7.70
CA ILE A 52 7.41 -12.42 -7.41
C ILE A 52 8.19 -13.65 -6.94
N SER A 53 7.61 -14.48 -6.08
CA SER A 53 8.25 -15.71 -5.61
C SER A 53 8.56 -16.67 -6.75
N VAL A 54 7.62 -16.84 -7.68
CA VAL A 54 7.81 -17.65 -8.90
C VAL A 54 8.91 -17.06 -9.79
N VAL A 55 8.93 -15.74 -9.98
CA VAL A 55 9.92 -15.06 -10.81
C VAL A 55 11.32 -15.19 -10.19
N ILE A 56 11.46 -14.97 -8.88
CA ILE A 56 12.74 -15.13 -8.16
C ILE A 56 13.25 -16.57 -8.29
N TYR A 57 12.38 -17.57 -8.11
CA TYR A 57 12.77 -18.98 -8.19
C TYR A 57 13.32 -19.36 -9.57
N ASN A 58 12.69 -18.88 -10.65
CA ASN A 58 13.07 -19.27 -12.01
C ASN A 58 14.21 -18.42 -12.60
N PHE A 59 14.38 -17.17 -12.13
CA PHE A 59 15.19 -16.17 -12.83
C PHE A 59 16.15 -15.39 -11.94
N HIS A 60 16.52 -15.96 -10.78
CA HIS A 60 17.21 -15.30 -9.66
C HIS A 60 18.34 -14.34 -10.06
N SER A 61 19.28 -14.76 -10.93
CA SER A 61 20.49 -13.97 -11.22
C SER A 61 20.37 -12.98 -12.37
N LEU A 62 19.34 -13.09 -13.23
CA LEU A 62 19.25 -12.32 -14.48
C LEU A 62 18.36 -11.08 -14.36
N TYR A 63 17.49 -11.03 -13.36
CA TYR A 63 16.43 -10.02 -13.28
C TYR A 63 16.28 -9.33 -11.92
N GLU A 64 17.30 -9.36 -11.06
CA GLU A 64 17.25 -8.77 -9.71
C GLU A 64 16.81 -7.29 -9.74
N GLU A 65 17.37 -6.49 -10.65
CA GLU A 65 17.02 -5.08 -10.83
C GLU A 65 15.57 -4.87 -11.24
N TRP A 66 15.09 -5.68 -12.19
CA TRP A 66 13.74 -5.62 -12.74
C TRP A 66 12.69 -6.04 -11.71
N ILE A 67 13.03 -7.02 -10.87
CA ILE A 67 12.19 -7.47 -9.77
C ILE A 67 12.07 -6.36 -8.72
N SER A 68 13.19 -5.77 -8.30
CA SER A 68 13.19 -4.66 -7.34
C SER A 68 12.43 -3.44 -7.86
N HIS A 69 12.60 -3.10 -9.13
CA HIS A 69 11.87 -2.02 -9.81
C HIS A 69 10.37 -2.27 -9.83
N ALA A 70 9.95 -3.44 -10.32
CA ALA A 70 8.54 -3.81 -10.39
C ALA A 70 7.88 -3.82 -9.01
N LEU A 71 8.60 -4.32 -7.99
CA LEU A 71 8.12 -4.35 -6.61
C LEU A 71 7.91 -2.95 -6.04
N LEU A 72 8.86 -2.05 -6.30
CA LEU A 72 8.76 -0.65 -5.89
C LEU A 72 7.55 0.02 -6.53
N VAL A 73 7.39 -0.06 -7.85
CA VAL A 73 6.27 0.55 -8.57
C VAL A 73 4.93 -0.02 -8.08
N LEU A 74 4.84 -1.33 -7.90
CA LEU A 74 3.65 -2.00 -7.35
C LEU A 74 3.30 -1.48 -5.94
N SER A 75 4.28 -1.38 -5.04
CA SER A 75 4.06 -0.90 -3.68
C SER A 75 3.48 0.52 -3.65
N MET A 76 3.90 1.37 -4.58
CA MET A 76 3.38 2.75 -4.72
C MET A 76 1.95 2.76 -5.27
N TRP A 77 1.64 1.92 -6.25
CA TRP A 77 0.26 1.74 -6.75
C TRP A 77 -0.69 1.20 -5.68
N MET A 78 -0.21 0.28 -4.84
CA MET A 78 -0.97 -0.22 -3.70
C MET A 78 -1.28 0.88 -2.68
N LEU A 79 -0.32 1.75 -2.37
CA LEU A 79 -0.55 2.90 -1.50
C LEU A 79 -1.58 3.87 -2.09
N THR A 80 -1.49 4.14 -3.40
CA THR A 80 -2.43 5.00 -4.12
C THR A 80 -3.85 4.45 -4.05
N THR A 81 -4.03 3.17 -4.40
CA THR A 81 -5.35 2.52 -4.42
C THR A 81 -5.95 2.42 -3.02
N ASN A 82 -5.14 2.08 -2.00
CA ASN A 82 -5.59 2.04 -0.61
C ASN A 82 -6.00 3.44 -0.10
N SER A 83 -5.25 4.48 -0.48
CA SER A 83 -5.57 5.86 -0.09
C SER A 83 -6.86 6.36 -0.74
N ILE A 84 -7.07 6.06 -2.03
CA ILE A 84 -8.33 6.36 -2.74
C ILE A 84 -9.51 5.62 -2.10
N PHE A 85 -9.31 4.35 -1.75
CA PHE A 85 -10.30 3.55 -1.03
C PHE A 85 -10.68 4.20 0.31
N ILE A 86 -9.70 4.57 1.13
CA ILE A 86 -9.95 5.26 2.41
C ILE A 86 -10.68 6.58 2.17
N TYR A 87 -10.21 7.40 1.22
CA TYR A 87 -10.82 8.70 0.90
C TYR A 87 -12.30 8.56 0.57
N ARG A 88 -12.64 7.63 -0.33
CA ARG A 88 -14.03 7.39 -0.75
C ARG A 88 -14.94 7.03 0.41
N ASN A 89 -14.42 6.33 1.43
CA ASN A 89 -15.20 5.86 2.57
C ASN A 89 -15.25 6.86 3.74
N ILE A 90 -14.37 7.87 3.79
CA ILE A 90 -14.41 8.95 4.80
C ILE A 90 -14.97 10.27 4.24
N LYS A 91 -15.27 10.36 2.93
CA LYS A 91 -15.62 11.62 2.27
C LYS A 91 -16.87 12.31 2.85
N SER A 92 -17.81 11.57 3.42
CA SER A 92 -19.04 12.13 3.99
C SER A 92 -18.93 12.47 5.49
N GLN A 93 -17.82 12.15 6.16
CA GLN A 93 -17.75 12.09 7.64
C GLN A 93 -17.05 13.29 8.31
N ASN A 94 -16.93 14.45 7.62
CA ASN A 94 -16.23 15.65 8.11
C ASN A 94 -14.84 15.42 8.75
N CYS A 95 -14.16 14.33 8.39
CA CYS A 95 -12.80 14.06 8.83
C CYS A 95 -11.79 14.87 8.03
N ASN A 96 -10.65 15.21 8.64
CA ASN A 96 -9.54 15.83 7.90
C ASN A 96 -8.99 14.85 6.84
N LYS A 97 -9.31 15.12 5.57
CA LYS A 97 -8.97 14.30 4.39
C LYS A 97 -7.66 14.71 3.73
N ALA A 98 -7.05 15.82 4.15
CA ALA A 98 -5.86 16.37 3.51
C ALA A 98 -4.73 15.34 3.47
N THR A 99 -4.53 14.59 4.56
CA THR A 99 -3.50 13.54 4.64
C THR A 99 -3.78 12.35 3.71
N THR A 100 -5.05 12.03 3.46
CA THR A 100 -5.45 10.94 2.55
C THR A 100 -5.27 11.35 1.09
N VAL A 101 -5.65 12.59 0.76
CA VAL A 101 -5.45 13.16 -0.58
C VAL A 101 -3.96 13.34 -0.88
N ALA A 102 -3.19 13.88 0.08
CA ALA A 102 -1.75 14.03 -0.05
C ALA A 102 -1.06 12.68 -0.26
N LEU A 103 -1.41 11.65 0.52
CA LEU A 103 -0.85 10.33 0.33
C LEU A 103 -1.18 9.77 -1.06
N ALA A 104 -2.43 9.84 -1.51
CA ALA A 104 -2.85 9.36 -2.82
C ALA A 104 -2.13 10.06 -3.98
N LEU A 105 -2.03 11.40 -3.94
CA LEU A 105 -1.38 12.18 -4.99
C LEU A 105 0.13 11.94 -5.00
N MET A 106 0.78 11.98 -3.84
CA MET A 106 2.22 11.77 -3.75
C MET A 106 2.61 10.36 -4.20
N SER A 107 1.88 9.33 -3.75
CA SER A 107 2.16 7.95 -4.18
C SER A 107 1.88 7.73 -5.67
N LEU A 108 0.87 8.39 -6.24
CA LEU A 108 0.58 8.35 -7.68
C LEU A 108 1.70 8.99 -8.50
N ILE A 109 2.14 10.20 -8.12
CA ILE A 109 3.24 10.90 -8.80
C ILE A 109 4.51 10.06 -8.75
N VAL A 110 4.81 9.46 -7.59
CA VAL A 110 5.99 8.61 -7.40
C VAL A 110 5.89 7.34 -8.23
N ALA A 111 4.73 6.69 -8.28
CA ALA A 111 4.50 5.52 -9.12
C ALA A 111 4.77 5.84 -10.59
N ILE A 112 4.17 6.92 -11.12
CA ILE A 112 4.37 7.36 -12.50
C ILE A 112 5.83 7.73 -12.77
N TYR A 113 6.47 8.42 -11.82
CA TYR A 113 7.86 8.84 -11.94
C TYR A 113 8.83 7.66 -12.02
N PHE A 114 8.58 6.60 -11.25
CA PHE A 114 9.41 5.39 -11.23
C PHE A 114 9.00 4.35 -12.28
N THR A 115 7.88 4.49 -12.98
CA THR A 115 7.49 3.55 -14.05
C THR A 115 8.59 3.38 -15.11
N PRO A 116 9.24 4.44 -15.63
CA PRO A 116 10.36 4.30 -16.56
C PRO A 116 11.59 3.72 -15.86
N LEU A 117 12.12 2.61 -16.38
CA LEU A 117 13.26 1.91 -15.80
C LEU A 117 14.52 2.80 -15.72
N GLU A 118 14.74 3.66 -16.73
CA GLU A 118 15.88 4.59 -16.77
C GLU A 118 15.90 5.55 -15.57
N ARG A 119 14.72 6.03 -15.14
CA ARG A 119 14.59 6.92 -13.97
C ARG A 119 14.81 6.19 -12.66
N TYR A 120 14.42 4.92 -12.61
CA TYR A 120 14.73 4.06 -11.47
C TYR A 120 16.24 3.80 -11.39
N ASN A 121 16.87 3.41 -12.49
CA ASN A 121 18.30 3.11 -12.57
C ASN A 121 19.20 4.32 -12.27
N SER A 122 18.75 5.54 -12.61
CA SER A 122 19.49 6.76 -12.26
C SER A 122 19.45 7.09 -10.76
N LEU A 123 18.45 6.60 -10.03
CA LEU A 123 18.26 6.82 -8.59
C LEU A 123 18.79 5.70 -7.72
N PHE A 124 18.72 4.49 -8.25
CA PHE A 124 19.20 3.25 -7.68
C PHE A 124 20.11 2.64 -8.74
N ASN A 125 21.43 2.90 -8.66
CA ASN A 125 22.37 2.22 -9.53
C ASN A 125 22.13 0.70 -9.45
N SER A 126 22.44 -0.02 -10.53
CA SER A 126 22.33 -1.48 -10.64
C SER A 126 22.69 -2.23 -9.36
N HIS A 127 23.82 -1.86 -8.74
CA HIS A 127 24.34 -2.49 -7.52
C HIS A 127 23.54 -2.27 -6.23
N TYR A 128 22.58 -1.35 -6.20
CA TYR A 128 21.79 -1.01 -5.00
C TYR A 128 20.35 -1.52 -5.06
N TYR A 129 20.05 -2.53 -5.89
CA TYR A 129 18.69 -3.09 -6.05
C TYR A 129 18.08 -3.62 -4.74
N VAL A 130 18.90 -3.97 -3.74
CA VAL A 130 18.45 -4.46 -2.42
C VAL A 130 17.67 -3.38 -1.66
N VAL A 131 18.04 -2.11 -1.78
CA VAL A 131 17.38 -1.01 -1.06
C VAL A 131 15.91 -0.83 -1.51
N PRO A 132 15.61 -0.61 -2.81
CA PRO A 132 14.23 -0.51 -3.26
C PRO A 132 13.44 -1.80 -3.05
N PHE A 133 14.08 -2.97 -3.08
CA PHE A 133 13.46 -4.25 -2.71
C PHE A 133 12.96 -4.25 -1.26
N LEU A 134 13.82 -3.91 -0.30
CA LEU A 134 13.45 -3.89 1.12
C LEU A 134 12.40 -2.82 1.43
N LEU A 135 12.51 -1.63 0.83
CA LEU A 135 11.53 -0.55 0.97
C LEU A 135 10.15 -1.00 0.48
N SER A 136 10.10 -1.59 -0.71
CA SER A 136 8.85 -2.00 -1.34
C SER A 136 8.20 -3.16 -0.59
N LEU A 137 8.97 -4.18 -0.16
CA LEU A 137 8.47 -5.25 0.70
C LEU A 137 7.88 -4.70 2.00
N SER A 138 8.58 -3.78 2.65
CA SER A 138 8.12 -3.14 3.89
C SER A 138 6.80 -2.40 3.69
N LEU A 139 6.67 -1.62 2.62
CA LEU A 139 5.44 -0.88 2.28
C LEU A 139 4.27 -1.81 1.97
N ILE A 140 4.53 -2.94 1.28
CA ILE A 140 3.51 -3.96 1.00
C ILE A 140 3.02 -4.59 2.31
N VAL A 141 3.94 -4.98 3.19
CA VAL A 141 3.61 -5.55 4.51
C VAL A 141 2.79 -4.57 5.34
N ILE A 142 3.21 -3.30 5.43
CA ILE A 142 2.47 -2.27 6.15
C ILE A 142 1.06 -2.08 5.56
N THR A 143 0.95 -2.02 4.23
CA THR A 143 -0.34 -1.89 3.55
C THR A 143 -1.24 -3.09 3.84
N TYR A 144 -0.70 -4.31 3.84
CA TYR A 144 -1.42 -5.52 4.17
C TYR A 144 -1.90 -5.54 5.63
N ILE A 145 -1.03 -5.18 6.58
CA ILE A 145 -1.39 -5.05 7.99
C ILE A 145 -2.52 -4.03 8.16
N ASN A 146 -2.43 -2.88 7.48
CA ASN A 146 -3.46 -1.86 7.51
C ASN A 146 -4.80 -2.37 6.96
N LEU A 147 -4.81 -3.06 5.82
CA LEU A 147 -6.01 -3.71 5.28
C LEU A 147 -6.59 -4.71 6.28
N PHE A 148 -5.75 -5.53 6.91
CA PHE A 148 -6.17 -6.50 7.91
C PHE A 148 -6.83 -5.84 9.12
N ARG A 149 -6.21 -4.78 9.65
CA ARG A 149 -6.76 -3.98 10.75
C ARG A 149 -8.11 -3.38 10.39
N MET A 150 -8.26 -2.85 9.18
CA MET A 150 -9.54 -2.32 8.71
C MET A 150 -10.59 -3.43 8.61
N ARG A 151 -10.29 -4.56 7.97
CA ARG A 151 -11.23 -5.69 7.90
C ARG A 151 -11.67 -6.16 9.29
N LYS A 152 -10.73 -6.28 10.23
CA LYS A 152 -11.04 -6.64 11.62
C LYS A 152 -11.98 -5.61 12.26
N ALA A 153 -11.74 -4.32 12.07
CA ALA A 153 -12.56 -3.26 12.66
C ALA A 153 -14.00 -3.21 12.12
N PHE A 154 -14.19 -3.50 10.83
CA PHE A 154 -15.49 -3.41 10.15
C PHE A 154 -16.28 -4.73 10.13
N PHE A 155 -15.60 -5.88 10.21
CA PHE A 155 -16.23 -7.19 9.99
C PHE A 155 -15.93 -8.23 11.07
N SER A 156 -15.25 -7.89 12.17
CA SER A 156 -15.28 -8.78 13.34
C SER A 156 -16.69 -8.72 13.91
N ALA A 157 -17.34 -9.88 14.00
CA ALA A 157 -18.67 -10.01 14.59
C ALA A 157 -18.70 -9.29 15.95
N PRO A 158 -19.82 -8.64 16.32
CA PRO A 158 -20.03 -8.32 17.73
C PRO A 158 -19.96 -9.66 18.48
N THR A 159 -18.93 -9.85 19.30
CA THR A 159 -19.02 -10.79 20.40
C THR A 159 -20.22 -10.34 21.21
N ASN A 160 -21.33 -11.06 21.06
CA ASN A 160 -22.52 -10.94 21.86
C ASN A 160 -22.13 -10.62 23.30
N LYS A 161 -22.34 -9.36 23.73
CA LYS A 161 -22.65 -9.13 25.13
C LYS A 161 -24.11 -9.52 25.30
N ILE A 162 -24.32 -10.82 25.42
CA ILE A 162 -25.46 -11.37 26.13
C ILE A 162 -24.89 -11.72 27.50
N VAL A 163 -25.09 -10.86 28.49
CA VAL A 163 -25.59 -11.12 29.85
C VAL A 163 -25.95 -9.76 30.43
#